data_AF-A0A969SEY9-F1
#
_entry.id   AF-A0A969SEY9-F1
#
_cell.length_a   1.000
_cell.length_b   1.000
_cell.length_c   1.000
_cell.angle_alpha   90.00
_cell.angle_beta   90.00
_cell.angle_gamma   90.00
#
_symmetry.space_group_name_H-M   'P 1'
#
loop_
_entity.id
_entity.type
_entity.pdbx_description
1 polymer ?
#
loop_
_entity_poly.entity_id
_entity_poly.type
_entity_poly.pdbx_seq_one_letter_code
_entity_poly.pdbx_strand_id
1 'polypeptide(L)'
;MSDRDFQNADQQTTAKIFEVLSHATGRDINETSLTVEDINNFPCKDLRTIDRMWANHSNHKFGLSVQKIFGLNWVVQENLM
;
A
#
# COMPACT_ATOMS: atom_id res chain seq x y z
N MET A 1 -8.53 -15.76 3.95
CA MET A 1 -7.11 -15.79 4.37
C MET A 1 -7.05 -16.37 5.79
N SER A 2 -6.95 -17.69 5.95
CA SER A 2 -6.88 -18.35 7.27
C SER A 2 -5.50 -18.92 7.61
N ASP A 3 -4.53 -18.85 6.70
CA ASP A 3 -3.12 -19.08 7.02
C ASP A 3 -2.39 -17.74 6.88
N ARG A 4 -1.62 -17.35 7.92
CA ARG A 4 -0.90 -16.06 7.98
C ARG A 4 0.33 -16.06 7.06
N ASP A 5 0.08 -16.18 5.76
CA ASP A 5 1.09 -16.04 4.71
C ASP A 5 1.13 -14.59 4.24
N PHE A 6 1.76 -13.73 5.06
CA PHE A 6 1.88 -12.30 4.76
C PHE A 6 2.77 -12.03 3.54
N GLN A 7 3.70 -12.92 3.22
CA GLN A 7 4.57 -12.77 2.05
C GLN A 7 3.76 -12.91 0.75
N ASN A 8 2.93 -13.94 0.67
CA ASN A 8 2.02 -14.10 -0.47
C ASN A 8 0.95 -12.99 -0.53
N ALA A 9 0.44 -12.54 0.63
CA ALA A 9 -0.48 -11.42 0.69
C ALA A 9 0.15 -10.11 0.16
N ASP A 10 1.43 -9.88 0.44
CA ASP A 10 2.20 -8.74 -0.08
C ASP A 10 2.35 -8.81 -1.60
N GLN A 11 2.78 -9.97 -2.12
CA GLN A 11 2.88 -10.21 -3.57
C GLN A 11 1.55 -9.99 -4.30
N GLN A 12 0.45 -10.50 -3.73
CA GLN A 12 -0.90 -10.31 -4.30
C GLN A 12 -1.36 -8.84 -4.22
N THR A 13 -1.02 -8.13 -3.13
CA THR A 13 -1.35 -6.70 -2.99
C THR A 13 -0.64 -5.89 -4.07
N THR A 14 0.66 -6.12 -4.26
CA THR A 14 1.47 -5.46 -5.30
C THR A 14 0.93 -5.73 -6.70
N ALA A 15 0.66 -7.00 -7.02
CA ALA A 15 0.09 -7.37 -8.32
C ALA A 15 -1.25 -6.67 -8.57
N LYS A 16 -2.12 -6.58 -7.55
CA LYS A 16 -3.42 -5.94 -7.70
C LYS A 16 -3.32 -4.42 -7.84
N ILE A 17 -2.37 -3.78 -7.16
CA ILE A 17 -2.08 -2.35 -7.34
C ILE A 17 -1.65 -2.07 -8.79
N PHE A 18 -0.73 -2.87 -9.33
CA PHE A 18 -0.30 -2.74 -10.72
C PHE A 18 -1.44 -2.97 -11.71
N GLU A 19 -2.29 -3.97 -11.49
CA GLU A 19 -3.47 -4.21 -12.31
C GLU A 19 -4.42 -3.00 -12.32
N VAL A 20 -4.77 -2.46 -11.14
CA VAL A 20 -5.65 -1.29 -11.01
C VAL A 20 -5.07 -0.07 -11.71
N LEU A 21 -3.78 0.21 -11.51
CA LEU A 21 -3.12 1.35 -12.13
C LEU A 21 -2.96 1.19 -13.64
N SER A 22 -2.69 -0.03 -14.11
CA SER A 22 -2.58 -0.30 -15.55
C SER A 22 -3.92 -0.04 -16.24
N HIS A 23 -5.03 -0.49 -15.62
CA HIS A 23 -6.37 -0.19 -16.11
C HIS A 23 -6.72 1.29 -16.07
N ALA A 24 -6.33 2.00 -15.01
CA ALA A 24 -6.65 3.43 -14.85
C ALA A 24 -5.85 4.32 -15.82
N THR A 25 -4.62 3.95 -16.15
CA THR A 25 -3.68 4.78 -16.94
C THR A 25 -3.57 4.34 -18.40
N GLY A 26 -3.99 3.12 -18.74
CA GLY A 26 -3.78 2.52 -20.07
C GLY A 26 -2.31 2.16 -20.36
N ARG A 27 -1.46 2.11 -19.32
CA ARG A 27 -0.06 1.73 -19.41
C ARG A 27 0.15 0.37 -18.75
N ASP A 28 1.19 -0.35 -19.15
CA ASP A 28 1.65 -1.53 -18.40
C ASP A 28 2.48 -1.06 -17.20
N ILE A 29 1.90 -1.14 -15.99
CA ILE A 29 2.53 -0.68 -14.75
C ILE A 29 3.22 -1.85 -14.06
N ASN A 30 4.50 -1.67 -13.73
CA ASN A 30 5.31 -2.59 -12.94
C ASN A 30 6.24 -1.83 -11.97
N GLU A 31 7.11 -2.55 -11.27
CA GLU A 31 8.03 -2.03 -10.23
C GLU A 31 8.94 -0.89 -10.71
N THR A 32 9.29 -0.86 -12.00
CA THR A 32 10.22 0.14 -12.57
C THR A 32 9.52 1.31 -13.25
N SER A 33 8.21 1.19 -13.52
CA SER A 33 7.44 2.18 -14.30
C SER A 33 6.44 2.98 -13.46
N LEU A 34 6.26 2.61 -12.19
CA LEU A 34 5.34 3.26 -11.24
C LEU A 34 5.83 4.68 -10.91
N THR A 35 4.93 5.65 -11.02
CA THR A 35 5.22 7.06 -10.72
C THR A 35 4.44 7.56 -9.50
N VAL A 36 4.86 8.70 -8.96
CA VAL A 36 4.14 9.38 -7.87
C VAL A 36 2.75 9.83 -8.32
N GLU A 37 2.59 10.22 -9.58
CA GLU A 37 1.29 10.61 -10.13
C GLU A 37 0.31 9.44 -10.17
N ASP A 38 0.77 8.24 -10.53
CA ASP A 38 -0.05 7.03 -10.52
C ASP A 38 -0.59 6.75 -9.10
N ILE A 39 0.28 6.86 -8.08
CA ILE A 39 -0.11 6.68 -6.68
C ILE A 39 -1.07 7.76 -6.20
N ASN A 40 -0.85 9.03 -6.59
CA ASN A 40 -1.75 10.13 -6.22
C ASN A 40 -3.16 9.98 -6.82
N ASN A 41 -3.26 9.33 -7.97
CA ASN A 41 -4.52 9.06 -8.65
C ASN A 41 -5.11 7.67 -8.30
N PHE A 42 -4.46 6.90 -7.42
CA PHE A 42 -4.94 5.58 -7.01
C PHE A 42 -6.31 5.71 -6.31
N PRO A 43 -7.32 4.90 -6.67
CA PRO A 43 -8.66 5.04 -6.11
C PRO A 43 -8.68 4.89 -4.57
N CYS A 44 -9.14 5.94 -3.87
CA CYS A 44 -9.21 5.96 -2.41
C CYS A 44 -10.07 4.84 -1.82
N LYS A 45 -11.03 4.29 -2.57
CA LYS A 45 -11.86 3.16 -2.11
C LYS A 45 -11.04 1.87 -2.05
N ASP A 46 -10.25 1.61 -3.07
CA ASP A 46 -9.39 0.42 -3.14
C ASP A 46 -8.24 0.53 -2.12
N LEU A 47 -7.65 1.73 -1.99
CA LEU A 47 -6.62 2.00 -0.98
C LEU A 47 -7.11 1.70 0.44
N ARG A 48 -8.33 2.17 0.77
CA ARG A 48 -8.98 1.89 2.07
C ARG A 48 -9.32 0.42 2.26
N THR A 49 -9.61 -0.29 1.18
CA THR A 49 -9.91 -1.73 1.23
C THR A 49 -8.65 -2.53 1.56
N ILE A 50 -7.54 -2.23 0.86
CA ILE A 50 -6.22 -2.81 1.12
C ILE A 50 -5.80 -2.55 2.57
N ASP A 51 -5.85 -1.30 3.03
CA ASP A 51 -5.47 -0.92 4.40
C ASP A 51 -6.28 -1.68 5.46
N ARG A 52 -7.61 -1.78 5.28
CA ARG A 52 -8.48 -2.52 6.20
C ARG A 52 -8.19 -4.01 6.22
N MET A 53 -7.89 -4.60 5.07
CA MET A 53 -7.53 -6.02 5.01
C MET A 53 -6.24 -6.29 5.80
N TRP A 54 -5.20 -5.49 5.57
CA TRP A 54 -3.94 -5.60 6.31
C TRP A 54 -4.14 -5.38 7.81
N ALA A 55 -4.87 -4.34 8.22
CA ALA A 55 -5.13 -4.06 9.63
C ALA A 55 -5.90 -5.20 10.31
N ASN A 56 -6.99 -5.68 9.71
CA ASN A 56 -7.84 -6.71 10.31
C ASN A 56 -7.12 -8.05 10.46
N HIS A 57 -6.33 -8.45 9.46
CA HIS A 57 -5.65 -9.76 9.47
C HIS A 57 -4.30 -9.76 10.21
N SER A 58 -3.73 -8.60 10.50
CA SER A 58 -2.47 -8.46 11.24
C SER A 58 -2.64 -8.08 12.71
N ASN A 59 -3.87 -7.94 13.20
CA ASN A 59 -4.17 -7.33 14.50
C ASN A 59 -3.61 -5.89 14.60
N HIS A 60 -3.88 -5.08 13.57
CA HIS A 60 -3.47 -3.69 13.42
C HIS A 60 -1.94 -3.46 13.43
N LYS A 61 -1.16 -4.49 13.12
CA LYS A 61 0.31 -4.40 13.04
C LYS A 61 0.81 -3.94 11.67
N PHE A 62 0.04 -4.22 10.62
CA PHE A 62 0.35 -3.89 9.23
C PHE A 62 -0.78 -3.07 8.62
N GLY A 63 -0.42 -2.25 7.63
CA GLY A 63 -1.32 -1.35 6.93
C GLY A 63 -0.60 -0.06 6.50
N LEU A 64 -1.15 0.60 5.49
CA LEU A 64 -0.65 1.87 4.98
C LEU A 64 -0.86 2.99 6.02
N SER A 65 -1.96 2.92 6.77
CA SER A 65 -2.23 3.83 7.89
C SER A 65 -1.20 3.70 9.02
N VAL A 66 -0.74 2.48 9.30
CA VAL A 66 0.33 2.21 10.27
C VAL A 66 1.65 2.83 9.79
N GLN A 67 2.03 2.58 8.54
CA GLN A 67 3.23 3.16 7.93
C GLN A 67 3.19 4.70 7.92
N LYS A 68 2.03 5.33 7.66
CA LYS A 68 1.88 6.79 7.69
C LYS A 68 2.18 7.38 9.08
N ILE A 69 1.71 6.73 10.15
CA ILE A 69 1.96 7.17 11.53
C ILE A 69 3.46 7.09 11.85
N PHE A 70 4.10 5.97 11.49
CA PHE A 70 5.55 5.84 11.65
C PHE A 70 6.30 6.88 10.81
N GLY A 71 6.00 7.02 9.52
CA GLY A 71 6.66 8.00 8.65
C GLY A 71 6.58 9.42 9.21
N LEU A 72 5.46 9.84 9.79
CA LEU A 72 5.35 11.13 10.47
C LEU A 72 6.19 11.18 11.76
N ASN A 73 6.13 10.15 12.61
CA ASN A 73 6.89 10.13 13.86
C ASN A 73 8.40 10.14 13.63
N TRP A 74 8.89 9.41 12.64
CA TRP A 74 10.31 9.38 12.26
C TRP A 74 10.73 10.73 11.65
N VAL A 75 9.94 11.32 10.75
CA VAL A 75 10.23 12.65 10.18
C VAL A 75 10.19 13.76 11.24
N VAL A 76 9.29 13.68 12.23
CA VAL A 76 9.27 14.62 13.36
C VAL A 76 10.48 14.42 14.27
N GLN A 77 10.92 13.18 14.52
CA GLN A 77 12.10 12.90 15.34
C GLN A 77 13.42 13.29 14.64
N GLU A 78 13.54 13.13 13.32
CA GLU A 78 14.72 13.56 12.56
C GLU A 78 14.84 15.08 12.42
N ASN A 79 13.71 15.82 12.31
CA ASN A 79 13.72 17.29 12.29
C ASN A 79 13.90 17.94 13.68
N LEU A 80 14.06 17.13 14.73
CA LEU A 80 14.29 17.57 16.12
C LEU A 80 15.66 17.11 16.68
N MET A 81 16.52 16.50 15.85
CA MET A 81 17.96 16.28 16.12
C MET A 81 18.81 17.21 15.25
#